data_AF-A0A653UTQ1-F1
#
_entry.id   AF-A0A653UTQ1-F1
#
_cell.length_a   1.000
_cell.length_b   1.000
_cell.length_c   1.000
_cell.angle_alpha   90.00
_cell.angle_beta   90.00
_cell.angle_gamma   90.00
#
_symmetry.space_group_name_H-M   'P 1'
#
loop_
_entity.id
_entity.type
_entity.pdbx_description
1 polymer ?
#
loop_
_entity_poly.entity_id
_entity_poly.type
_entity_poly.pdbx_seq_one_letter_code
_entity_poly.pdbx_strand_id
1 'polypeptide(L)'
;MTSLWQQTKATTNGRAGLAAFLVELAFMLAGAALFCIAMVVGAVTLAVIAGACTLVLALLTPAVTAYAQGYRRTPDADAVLGSAEGIWHVTARRWEVGDSVTLDHRRCRLRSCVQRADRPFALPRRAVYFFTTDPAHAHVLGNVARSRARYVYRLTDPRTDGDMFSRGIAVAVTGDVRAVIAERHEWGE
;
A
#
# COMPACT_ATOMS: atom_id res chain seq x y z
N MET A 1 -53.68 1.05 -23.71
CA MET A 1 -53.49 1.35 -25.16
C MET A 1 -54.78 1.25 -25.96
N THR A 2 -55.63 0.24 -25.73
CA THR A 2 -56.92 0.09 -26.45
C THR A 2 -57.96 1.19 -26.14
N SER A 3 -57.98 1.73 -24.92
CA SER A 3 -58.93 2.81 -24.55
C SER A 3 -58.59 4.15 -25.18
N LEU A 4 -57.31 4.53 -25.22
CA LEU A 4 -56.82 5.75 -25.88
C LEU A 4 -57.18 5.76 -27.37
N TRP A 5 -56.93 4.65 -28.08
CA TRP A 5 -57.24 4.51 -29.51
C TRP A 5 -58.73 4.66 -29.83
N GLN A 6 -59.62 4.15 -28.97
CA GLN A 6 -61.07 4.29 -29.16
C GLN A 6 -61.55 5.72 -28.87
N GLN A 7 -60.93 6.41 -27.91
CA GLN A 7 -61.25 7.81 -27.58
C GLN A 7 -60.82 8.79 -28.67
N THR A 8 -59.67 8.57 -29.32
CA THR A 8 -59.20 9.41 -30.43
C THR A 8 -60.09 9.28 -31.68
N LYS A 9 -60.62 8.08 -31.92
CA LYS A 9 -61.50 7.77 -33.06
C LYS A 9 -62.86 8.46 -32.97
N ALA A 10 -63.34 8.74 -31.75
CA ALA A 10 -64.68 9.28 -31.50
C ALA A 10 -64.75 10.83 -31.59
N THR A 11 -63.62 11.53 -31.53
CA THR A 11 -63.60 13.00 -31.32
C THR A 11 -63.04 13.82 -32.49
N THR A 12 -62.64 13.21 -33.61
CA THR A 12 -61.98 13.98 -34.70
C THR A 12 -62.38 13.56 -36.11
N ASN A 13 -62.75 14.56 -36.92
CA ASN A 13 -62.69 14.52 -38.37
C ASN A 13 -61.31 13.96 -38.79
N GLY A 14 -61.28 12.79 -39.43
CA GLY A 14 -60.18 11.81 -39.37
C GLY A 14 -58.76 12.26 -39.77
N ARG A 15 -58.58 13.44 -40.37
CA ARG A 15 -57.25 14.02 -40.67
C ARG A 15 -56.67 14.79 -39.48
N ALA A 16 -57.49 15.54 -38.75
CA ALA A 16 -57.03 16.33 -37.61
C ALA A 16 -56.66 15.45 -36.41
N GLY A 17 -57.42 14.38 -36.18
CA GLY A 17 -57.13 13.39 -35.14
C GLY A 17 -55.87 12.58 -35.39
N LEU A 18 -55.65 12.17 -36.64
CA LEU A 18 -54.41 11.52 -37.05
C LEU A 18 -53.21 12.44 -36.88
N ALA A 19 -53.33 13.71 -37.27
CA ALA A 19 -52.27 14.70 -37.08
C ALA A 19 -51.95 14.91 -35.59
N ALA A 20 -52.97 15.06 -34.73
CA ALA A 20 -52.78 15.19 -33.29
C ALA A 20 -52.10 13.97 -32.67
N PHE A 21 -52.53 12.75 -33.06
CA PHE A 21 -51.91 11.50 -32.61
C PHE A 21 -50.44 11.38 -33.06
N LEU A 22 -50.12 11.73 -34.32
CA LEU A 22 -48.75 11.69 -34.83
C LEU A 22 -47.85 12.70 -34.12
N VAL A 23 -48.37 13.90 -33.81
CA VAL A 23 -47.67 14.92 -33.03
C VAL A 23 -47.41 14.42 -31.61
N GLU A 24 -48.41 13.83 -30.95
CA GLU A 24 -48.26 13.25 -29.61
C GLU A 24 -47.23 12.10 -29.59
N LEU A 25 -47.29 11.21 -30.59
CA LEU A 25 -46.32 10.13 -30.76
C LEU A 25 -44.91 10.67 -30.98
N ALA A 26 -44.75 11.71 -31.81
CA ALA A 26 -43.46 12.35 -32.02
C ALA A 26 -42.90 12.96 -30.72
N PHE A 27 -43.74 13.61 -29.91
CA PHE A 27 -43.33 14.13 -28.60
C PHE A 27 -42.94 13.01 -27.62
N MET A 28 -43.69 11.91 -27.58
CA MET A 28 -43.34 10.76 -26.73
C MET A 28 -41.99 10.16 -27.14
N LEU A 29 -41.74 9.98 -28.44
CA LEU A 29 -40.47 9.45 -28.94
C LEU A 29 -39.30 10.40 -28.66
N ALA A 30 -39.49 11.71 -28.87
CA ALA A 30 -38.48 12.72 -28.54
C ALA A 30 -38.16 12.76 -27.04
N GLY A 31 -39.19 12.68 -26.18
CA GLY A 31 -39.02 12.61 -24.73
C GLY A 31 -38.26 11.35 -24.28
N ALA A 32 -38.61 10.19 -24.84
CA ALA A 32 -37.90 8.93 -24.57
C ALA A 32 -36.43 8.99 -25.00
N ALA A 33 -36.15 9.56 -26.19
CA ALA A 33 -34.79 9.73 -26.68
C ALA A 33 -33.97 10.68 -25.77
N LEU A 34 -34.54 11.82 -25.36
CA LEU A 34 -33.90 12.75 -24.42
C LEU A 34 -33.64 12.10 -23.06
N PHE A 35 -34.58 11.31 -22.56
CA PHE A 35 -34.42 10.57 -21.31
C PHE A 35 -33.25 9.57 -21.40
N CYS A 36 -33.17 8.78 -22.48
CA CYS A 36 -32.06 7.86 -22.70
C CYS A 36 -30.72 8.58 -22.78
N ILE A 37 -30.64 9.71 -23.49
CA ILE A 37 -29.42 10.53 -23.58
C ILE A 37 -29.03 11.05 -22.19
N ALA A 38 -29.97 11.62 -21.43
CA ALA A 38 -29.70 12.14 -20.09
C ALA A 38 -29.22 11.03 -19.14
N MET A 39 -29.79 9.83 -19.21
CA MET A 39 -29.36 8.68 -18.43
C MET A 39 -27.93 8.24 -18.79
N VAL A 40 -27.60 8.17 -20.09
CA VAL A 40 -26.25 7.83 -20.54
C VAL A 40 -25.24 8.88 -20.08
N VAL A 41 -25.55 10.17 -20.25
CA VAL A 41 -24.70 11.28 -19.81
C VAL A 41 -24.51 11.23 -18.29
N GLY A 42 -25.58 11.01 -17.52
CA GLY A 42 -25.53 10.88 -16.06
C GLY A 42 -24.66 9.70 -15.63
N ALA A 43 -24.84 8.52 -16.25
CA ALA A 43 -24.04 7.34 -15.95
C ALA A 43 -22.56 7.51 -16.28
N VAL A 44 -22.24 8.08 -17.46
CA VAL A 44 -20.85 8.37 -17.87
C VAL A 44 -20.22 9.39 -16.93
N THR A 45 -20.95 10.45 -16.57
CA THR A 45 -20.46 11.48 -15.65
C THR A 45 -20.14 10.88 -14.29
N LEU A 46 -21.05 10.07 -13.74
CA LEU A 46 -20.83 9.38 -12.46
C LEU A 46 -19.64 8.42 -12.53
N ALA A 47 -19.49 7.67 -13.62
CA ALA A 47 -18.37 6.76 -13.83
C ALA A 47 -17.04 7.50 -13.90
N VAL A 48 -16.97 8.66 -14.57
CA VAL A 48 -15.78 9.51 -14.64
C VAL A 48 -15.43 10.06 -13.26
N ILE A 49 -16.42 10.56 -12.49
CA ILE A 49 -16.20 11.06 -11.13
C ILE A 49 -15.69 9.93 -10.23
N ALA A 50 -16.34 8.76 -10.26
CA ALA A 50 -15.90 7.60 -9.49
C ALA A 50 -14.49 7.14 -9.88
N GLY A 51 -14.17 7.13 -11.18
CA GLY A 51 -12.83 6.85 -11.70
C GLY A 51 -11.79 7.85 -11.20
N ALA A 52 -12.11 9.14 -11.20
CA ALA A 52 -11.23 10.17 -10.69
C ALA A 52 -11.01 10.03 -9.17
N CYS A 53 -12.07 9.80 -8.38
CA CYS A 53 -11.97 9.58 -6.94
C CYS A 53 -11.14 8.34 -6.60
N THR A 54 -11.37 7.22 -7.28
CA THR A 54 -10.62 5.98 -7.08
C THR A 54 -9.15 6.15 -7.46
N LEU A 55 -8.85 6.86 -8.56
CA LEU A 55 -7.48 7.19 -8.94
C LEU A 55 -6.78 8.05 -7.88
N VAL A 56 -7.44 9.10 -7.36
CA VAL A 56 -6.89 9.95 -6.30
C VAL A 56 -6.61 9.13 -5.04
N LEU A 57 -7.55 8.28 -4.61
CA LEU A 57 -7.36 7.37 -3.46
C LEU A 57 -6.19 6.41 -3.67
N ALA A 58 -6.06 5.83 -4.87
CA ALA A 58 -4.95 4.97 -5.24
C ALA A 58 -3.60 5.72 -5.16
N LEU A 59 -3.53 6.96 -5.66
CA LEU A 59 -2.33 7.79 -5.60
C LEU A 59 -1.94 8.21 -4.18
N LEU A 60 -2.90 8.31 -3.25
CA LEU A 60 -2.65 8.61 -1.84
C LEU A 60 -2.23 7.37 -1.03
N THR A 61 -2.52 6.17 -1.52
CA THR A 61 -2.23 4.91 -0.80
C THR A 61 -0.76 4.79 -0.39
N PRO A 62 0.26 5.03 -1.26
CA PRO A 62 1.66 4.97 -0.86
C PRO A 62 1.99 5.92 0.30
N ALA A 63 1.43 7.14 0.28
CA ALA A 63 1.68 8.12 1.33
C ALA A 63 1.07 7.73 2.67
N VAL A 64 -0.18 7.24 2.66
CA VAL A 64 -0.84 6.71 3.86
C VAL A 64 -0.07 5.52 4.43
N THR A 65 0.35 4.59 3.56
CA THR A 65 1.13 3.42 4.01
C THR A 65 2.50 3.80 4.57
N ALA A 66 3.21 4.73 3.94
CA ALA A 66 4.50 5.21 4.44
C ALA A 66 4.34 5.98 5.76
N TYR A 67 3.28 6.77 5.93
CA TYR A 67 3.02 7.46 7.19
C TYR A 67 2.66 6.48 8.33
N ALA A 68 1.78 5.53 8.06
CA ALA A 68 1.28 4.58 9.06
C ALA A 68 2.30 3.48 9.41
N GLN A 69 3.09 3.03 8.45
CA GLN A 69 3.98 1.86 8.57
C GLN A 69 5.43 2.15 8.18
N GLY A 70 5.78 3.35 7.76
CA GLY A 70 7.15 3.70 7.41
C GLY A 70 8.04 3.89 8.64
N TYR A 71 9.35 3.88 8.39
CA TYR A 71 10.35 4.16 9.39
C TYR A 71 10.58 5.67 9.49
N ARG A 72 10.87 6.14 10.70
CA ARG A 72 11.27 7.53 10.97
C ARG A 72 12.77 7.59 11.15
N ARG A 73 13.39 8.69 10.73
CA ARG A 73 14.82 8.89 10.93
C ARG A 73 15.11 8.95 12.43
N THR A 74 16.08 8.18 12.89
CA THR A 74 16.51 8.19 14.29
C THR A 74 17.67 9.18 14.42
N PRO A 75 17.51 10.27 15.19
CA PRO A 75 18.56 11.29 15.31
C PRO A 75 19.73 10.82 16.19
N ASP A 76 19.50 9.86 17.08
CA ASP A 76 20.51 9.33 18.00
C ASP A 76 20.79 7.86 17.69
N ALA A 77 21.77 7.64 16.82
CA ALA A 77 22.19 6.30 16.42
C ALA A 77 22.86 5.55 17.58
N ASP A 78 23.67 6.26 18.35
CA ASP A 78 24.50 5.70 19.41
C ASP A 78 23.64 5.22 20.58
N ALA A 79 22.56 5.93 20.91
CA ALA A 79 21.61 5.46 21.94
C ALA A 79 20.92 4.13 21.59
N VAL A 80 20.62 3.90 20.31
CA VAL A 80 19.98 2.65 19.85
C VAL A 80 21.00 1.51 19.78
N LEU A 81 22.18 1.80 19.24
CA LEU A 81 23.26 0.83 19.08
C LEU A 81 23.90 0.46 20.43
N GLY A 82 23.89 1.38 21.39
CA GLY A 82 24.37 1.20 22.76
C GLY A 82 23.31 0.65 23.73
N SER A 83 22.17 0.16 23.24
CA SER A 83 21.17 -0.53 24.06
C SER A 83 21.82 -1.67 24.86
N ALA A 84 21.62 -1.69 26.18
CA ALA A 84 22.16 -2.72 27.07
C ALA A 84 21.64 -4.14 26.73
N GLU A 85 20.49 -4.23 26.06
CA GLU A 85 19.90 -5.50 25.61
C GLU A 85 20.53 -6.01 24.30
N GLY A 86 21.41 -5.23 23.67
CA GLY A 86 22.00 -5.52 22.37
C GLY A 86 21.01 -5.33 21.21
N ILE A 87 21.50 -5.46 19.98
CA ILE A 87 20.64 -5.46 18.80
C ILE A 87 20.53 -6.86 18.21
N TRP A 88 19.35 -7.21 17.69
CA TRP A 88 19.02 -8.54 17.23
C TRP A 88 18.91 -8.56 15.71
N HIS A 89 19.57 -9.51 15.06
CA HIS A 89 19.56 -9.67 13.61
C HIS A 89 19.09 -11.06 13.21
N VAL A 90 18.35 -11.14 12.10
CA VAL A 90 17.78 -12.39 11.61
C VAL A 90 18.32 -12.74 10.25
N THR A 91 18.79 -13.97 10.10
CA THR A 91 19.35 -14.44 8.83
C THR A 91 19.15 -15.95 8.63
N ALA A 92 19.34 -16.40 7.39
CA ALA A 92 19.42 -17.82 7.04
C ALA A 92 20.85 -18.37 7.16
N ARG A 93 21.84 -17.48 7.20
CA ARG A 93 23.24 -17.85 7.22
C ARG A 93 23.64 -18.20 8.64
N ARG A 94 24.28 -19.35 8.79
CA ARG A 94 24.86 -19.75 10.05
C ARG A 94 26.18 -19.00 10.28
N TRP A 95 26.27 -18.40 11.45
CA TRP A 95 27.47 -17.84 12.07
C TRP A 95 27.65 -18.46 13.46
N GLU A 96 28.88 -18.39 13.96
CA GLU A 96 29.25 -18.85 15.29
C GLU A 96 29.42 -17.64 16.24
N VAL A 97 29.29 -17.90 17.54
CA VAL A 97 29.49 -16.87 18.56
C VAL A 97 30.96 -16.45 18.56
N GLY A 98 31.20 -15.14 18.60
CA GLY A 98 32.51 -14.51 18.46
C GLY A 98 32.88 -14.13 17.02
N ASP A 99 32.12 -14.56 16.01
CA ASP A 99 32.37 -14.17 14.62
C ASP A 99 32.22 -12.66 14.44
N SER A 100 33.18 -12.04 13.74
CA SER A 100 33.02 -10.68 13.23
C SER A 100 32.32 -10.73 11.88
N VAL A 101 31.15 -10.10 11.80
CA VAL A 101 30.30 -10.12 10.61
C VAL A 101 30.17 -8.73 10.01
N THR A 102 30.15 -8.67 8.68
CA THR A 102 29.78 -7.46 7.91
C THR A 102 28.51 -7.74 7.14
N LEU A 103 27.46 -6.98 7.45
CA LEU A 103 26.15 -7.04 6.84
C LEU A 103 26.10 -5.97 5.75
N ASP A 104 26.19 -6.41 4.50
CA ASP A 104 26.19 -5.55 3.32
C ASP A 104 24.75 -5.19 2.92
N HIS A 105 24.39 -3.90 3.02
CA HIS A 105 23.05 -3.42 2.68
C HIS A 105 22.71 -3.62 1.19
N ARG A 106 23.71 -3.70 0.30
CA ARG A 106 23.48 -3.93 -1.13
C ARG A 106 23.04 -5.35 -1.42
N ARG A 107 23.40 -6.31 -0.55
CA ARG A 107 22.93 -7.70 -0.64
C ARG A 107 21.51 -7.88 -0.13
N CYS A 108 20.96 -6.89 0.59
CA CYS A 108 19.56 -6.88 1.00
C CYS A 108 18.64 -6.76 -0.22
N ARG A 109 17.55 -7.53 -0.24
CA ARG A 109 16.60 -7.52 -1.36
C ARG A 109 15.78 -6.24 -1.37
N LEU A 110 15.30 -5.85 -2.56
CA LEU A 110 14.40 -4.70 -2.76
C LEU A 110 13.08 -4.76 -1.96
N ARG A 111 12.60 -5.96 -1.60
CA ARG A 111 11.42 -6.11 -0.72
C ARG A 111 11.71 -5.77 0.75
N SER A 112 12.99 -5.75 1.12
CA SER A 112 13.52 -5.28 2.41
C SER A 112 14.06 -3.86 2.21
N CYS A 113 13.24 -2.99 1.64
CA CYS A 113 13.57 -1.57 1.51
C CYS A 113 12.85 -0.76 2.59
N VAL A 114 13.55 0.24 3.10
CA VAL A 114 12.99 1.21 4.04
C VAL A 114 12.08 2.15 3.28
N GLN A 115 10.81 2.14 3.68
CA GLN A 115 9.86 3.19 3.36
C GLN A 115 9.94 4.24 4.47
N ARG A 116 10.06 5.50 4.07
CA ARG A 116 10.28 6.63 4.97
C ARG A 116 8.96 7.31 5.29
N ALA A 117 8.59 7.38 6.56
CA ALA A 117 7.39 8.09 7.00
C ALA A 117 7.51 9.60 6.79
N ASP A 118 8.73 10.15 6.85
CA ASP A 118 9.00 11.57 6.62
C ASP A 118 9.07 11.95 5.14
N ARG A 119 9.25 10.95 4.25
CA ARG A 119 9.31 11.15 2.79
C ARG A 119 8.51 10.05 2.08
N PRO A 120 7.17 10.12 2.10
CA PRO A 120 6.29 9.06 1.60
C PRO A 120 6.48 8.72 0.12
N PHE A 121 6.90 9.69 -0.69
CA PHE A 121 7.11 9.53 -2.14
C PHE A 121 8.58 9.25 -2.52
N ALA A 122 9.49 9.15 -1.54
CA ALA A 122 10.86 8.80 -1.83
C ALA A 122 10.97 7.35 -2.29
N LEU A 123 11.90 7.09 -3.22
CA LEU A 123 12.20 5.73 -3.65
C LEU A 123 12.65 4.88 -2.45
N PRO A 124 12.15 3.63 -2.33
CA PRO A 124 12.56 2.74 -1.25
C PRO A 124 14.08 2.48 -1.28
N ARG A 125 14.75 2.55 -0.13
CA ARG A 125 16.19 2.31 -0.01
C ARG A 125 16.47 0.96 0.62
N ARG A 126 17.45 0.21 0.09
CA ARG A 126 17.89 -1.04 0.72
C ARG A 126 18.49 -0.74 2.09
N ALA A 127 18.24 -1.63 3.04
CA ALA A 127 18.77 -1.49 4.39
C ALA A 127 19.01 -2.85 5.04
N VAL A 128 19.90 -2.85 6.03
CA VAL A 128 20.05 -3.94 6.98
C VAL A 128 19.07 -3.73 8.13
N TYR A 129 18.33 -4.78 8.50
CA TYR A 129 17.31 -4.71 9.55
C TYR A 129 17.80 -5.36 10.84
N PHE A 130 17.42 -4.74 11.94
CA PHE A 130 17.67 -5.17 13.31
C PHE A 130 16.42 -4.98 14.16
N PHE A 131 16.46 -5.56 15.35
CA PHE A 131 15.49 -5.32 16.40
C PHE A 131 16.20 -4.87 17.67
N THR A 132 15.64 -3.91 18.40
CA THR A 132 16.22 -3.39 19.65
C THR A 132 16.03 -4.32 20.84
N THR A 133 15.14 -5.31 20.70
CA THR A 133 14.81 -6.33 21.69
C THR A 133 14.71 -7.67 20.97
N ASP A 134 14.72 -8.78 21.71
CA ASP A 134 14.52 -10.11 21.15
C ASP A 134 13.17 -10.16 20.38
N PRO A 135 13.18 -10.37 19.05
CA PRO A 135 11.98 -10.22 18.24
C PRO A 135 11.05 -11.44 18.36
N ALA A 136 9.79 -11.19 18.72
CA ALA A 136 8.75 -12.22 18.66
C ALA A 136 8.54 -12.72 17.21
N HIS A 137 8.06 -13.96 17.08
CA HIS A 137 7.91 -14.66 15.78
C HIS A 137 7.14 -13.85 14.71
N ALA A 138 6.09 -13.13 15.11
CA ALA A 138 5.31 -12.28 14.22
C ALA A 138 6.12 -11.12 13.60
N HIS A 139 7.06 -10.53 14.36
CA HIS A 139 7.90 -9.44 13.89
C HIS A 139 8.93 -9.91 12.86
N VAL A 140 9.35 -11.16 12.95
CA VAL A 140 10.33 -11.73 12.04
C VAL A 140 9.72 -12.15 10.72
N LEU A 141 8.57 -12.82 10.76
CA LEU A 141 7.82 -13.13 9.53
C LEU A 141 7.40 -11.88 8.75
N GLY A 142 7.16 -10.76 9.46
CA GLY A 142 6.82 -9.48 8.85
C GLY A 142 7.97 -8.79 8.11
N ASN A 143 9.23 -9.13 8.41
CA ASN A 143 10.41 -8.46 7.84
C ASN A 143 11.33 -9.39 7.04
N VAL A 144 11.25 -10.71 7.27
CA VAL A 144 12.01 -11.75 6.57
C VAL A 144 11.04 -12.63 5.79
N ALA A 145 11.19 -12.70 4.47
CA ALA A 145 10.35 -13.56 3.64
C ALA A 145 10.44 -15.04 4.13
N ARG A 146 9.27 -15.67 4.35
CA ARG A 146 8.96 -16.96 5.00
C ARG A 146 9.97 -18.12 4.94
N SER A 147 10.92 -18.14 4.00
CA SER A 147 11.87 -19.23 3.79
C SER A 147 13.25 -19.06 4.44
N ARG A 148 13.52 -17.99 5.21
CA ARG A 148 14.92 -17.59 5.53
C ARG A 148 15.24 -17.05 6.93
N ALA A 149 14.31 -17.03 7.88
CA ALA A 149 14.66 -16.71 9.26
C ALA A 149 15.01 -18.01 10.00
N ARG A 150 16.26 -18.46 9.91
CA ARG A 150 16.72 -19.69 10.59
C ARG A 150 17.51 -19.41 11.85
N TYR A 151 18.09 -18.23 11.97
CA TYR A 151 18.93 -17.87 13.09
C TYR A 151 18.62 -16.45 13.52
N VAL A 152 18.54 -16.26 14.84
CA VAL A 152 18.49 -14.96 15.51
C VAL A 152 19.82 -14.77 16.18
N TYR A 153 20.46 -13.64 15.92
CA TYR A 153 21.73 -13.30 16.50
C TYR A 153 21.60 -12.06 17.34
N ARG A 154 22.08 -12.12 18.58
CA ARG A 154 22.38 -10.90 19.33
C ARG A 154 23.74 -10.39 18.90
N LEU A 155 23.79 -9.14 18.49
CA LEU A 155 25.00 -8.47 18.03
C LEU A 155 25.50 -7.52 19.12
N THR A 156 26.82 -7.48 19.28
CA THR A 156 27.52 -6.52 20.14
C THR A 156 28.47 -5.66 19.33
N ASP A 157 28.81 -4.50 19.90
CA ASP A 157 29.67 -3.47 19.31
C ASP A 157 29.31 -3.10 17.86
N PRO A 158 28.02 -2.88 17.53
CA PRO A 158 27.63 -2.60 16.18
C PRO A 158 28.16 -1.23 15.72
N ARG A 159 28.80 -1.22 14.56
CA ARG A 159 29.26 -0.01 13.85
C ARG A 159 28.54 0.09 12.52
N THR A 160 28.01 1.26 12.22
CA THR A 160 27.22 1.53 11.00
C THR A 160 27.84 2.69 10.22
N ASP A 161 27.67 2.70 8.90
CA ASP A 161 28.18 3.77 8.01
C ASP A 161 27.07 4.47 7.20
N GLY A 162 25.81 4.35 7.65
CA GLY A 162 24.64 4.91 6.96
C GLY A 162 23.58 5.47 7.90
N ASP A 163 22.56 6.10 7.30
CA ASP A 163 21.42 6.62 8.04
C ASP A 163 20.64 5.50 8.73
N MET A 164 20.21 5.76 9.96
CA MET A 164 19.39 4.85 10.76
C MET A 164 17.95 5.33 10.84
N PHE A 165 17.02 4.39 10.73
CA PHE A 165 15.60 4.62 10.81
C PHE A 165 14.95 3.60 11.74
N SER A 166 13.95 4.02 12.53
CA SER A 166 13.26 3.15 13.49
C SER A 166 11.75 3.15 13.29
N ARG A 167 11.13 2.02 13.68
CA ARG A 167 9.69 1.80 13.72
C ARG A 167 9.36 0.81 14.83
N GLY A 168 8.95 1.32 15.98
CA GLY A 168 8.83 0.51 17.20
C GLY A 168 10.17 -0.12 17.53
N ILE A 169 10.21 -1.44 17.72
CA ILE A 169 11.44 -2.20 17.98
C ILE A 169 12.29 -2.46 16.72
N ALA A 170 11.75 -2.24 15.52
CA ALA A 170 12.47 -2.51 14.29
C ALA A 170 13.35 -1.32 13.90
N VAL A 171 14.60 -1.61 13.54
CA VAL A 171 15.60 -0.63 13.12
C VAL A 171 16.09 -1.01 11.73
N ALA A 172 16.30 -0.03 10.87
CA ALA A 172 16.82 -0.22 9.54
C ALA A 172 17.95 0.76 9.26
N VAL A 173 19.07 0.25 8.76
CA VAL A 173 20.30 1.00 8.48
C VAL A 173 20.55 0.96 6.98
N THR A 174 20.62 2.12 6.31
CA THR A 174 20.81 2.19 4.85
C THR A 174 22.28 2.10 4.42
N GLY A 175 23.14 1.60 5.30
CA GLY A 175 24.57 1.37 5.10
C GLY A 175 24.96 -0.01 5.61
N ASP A 176 26.24 -0.33 5.49
CA ASP A 176 26.80 -1.58 6.00
C ASP A 176 26.87 -1.54 7.52
N VAL A 177 26.73 -2.73 8.12
CA VAL A 177 26.84 -2.89 9.58
C VAL A 177 27.89 -3.92 9.90
N ARG A 178 28.82 -3.55 10.76
CA ARG A 178 29.83 -4.45 11.31
C ARG A 178 29.51 -4.71 12.76
N ALA A 179 29.51 -5.96 13.18
CA ALA A 179 29.25 -6.33 14.56
C ALA A 179 29.91 -7.66 14.90
N VAL A 180 29.90 -8.00 16.18
CA VAL A 180 30.32 -9.31 16.68
C VAL A 180 29.09 -10.10 17.11
N ILE A 181 29.07 -11.40 16.79
CA ILE A 181 28.00 -12.29 17.25
C ILE A 181 28.21 -12.59 18.73
N ALA A 182 27.31 -12.13 19.59
CA ALA A 182 27.36 -12.40 21.03
C ALA A 182 26.52 -13.63 21.40
N GLU A 183 25.37 -13.81 20.75
CA GLU A 183 24.51 -14.97 20.98
C GLU A 183 23.93 -15.48 19.67
N ARG A 184 23.70 -16.79 19.60
CA ARG A 184 22.95 -17.44 18.53
C ARG A 184 21.76 -18.17 19.13
N HIS A 185 20.60 -17.89 18.57
CA HIS A 185 19.38 -18.65 18.77
C HIS A 185 19.00 -19.27 17.43
N GLU A 186 18.72 -20.56 17.42
CA GLU A 186 18.19 -21.22 16.24
C GLU A 186 16.67 -21.01 16.19
N TRP A 187 16.21 -20.58 15.03
CA TRP A 187 14.79 -20.64 14.67
C TRP A 187 14.53 -22.01 14.05
N GLY A 188 13.82 -22.87 14.77
CA GLY A 188 13.34 -24.17 14.28
C GLY A 188 12.18 -24.65 15.16
N GLU A 189 11.17 -25.38 14.66
CA GLU A 189 10.90 -25.95 13.33
C GLU A 189 9.60 -25.37 12.75
#